data_AF-A0A2R6N8K0-F1
#
_entry.id   AF-A0A2R6N8K0-F1
#
_cell.length_a   1.000
_cell.length_b   1.000
_cell.length_c   1.000
_cell.angle_alpha   90.00
_cell.angle_beta   90.00
_cell.angle_gamma   90.00
#
_symmetry.space_group_name_H-M   'P 1'
#
loop_
_entity.id
_entity.type
_entity.pdbx_description
1 polymer ?
#
loop_
_entity_poly.entity_id
_entity_poly.type
_entity_poly.pdbx_seq_one_letter_code
_entity_poly.pdbx_strand_id
1 'polypeptide(L)'
;MSETASGAADAGTVTELAKRRGFFFPANEAYGGTSGFYTYGPEGAALKRNLEAAWRDRFVTREGHMEIDSPTVTPEAVFEASG
;
A
#
# COMPACT_ATOMS: atom_id res chain seq x y z
N MET A 1 -39.61 14.14 -5.58
CA MET A 1 -39.01 12.97 -6.26
C MET A 1 -37.59 12.88 -5.76
N SER A 2 -37.36 12.03 -4.75
CA SER A 2 -36.13 11.99 -3.94
C SER A 2 -35.00 11.33 -4.73
N GLU A 3 -33.88 12.03 -4.83
CA GLU A 3 -32.63 11.56 -5.41
C GLU A 3 -32.04 10.43 -4.55
N THR A 4 -31.80 9.26 -5.16
CA THR A 4 -31.12 8.14 -4.51
C THR A 4 -29.63 8.45 -4.42
N ALA A 5 -29.16 8.89 -3.26
CA ALA A 5 -27.74 9.02 -2.97
C ALA A 5 -27.06 7.65 -3.10
N SER A 6 -26.06 7.58 -3.98
CA SER A 6 -25.16 6.45 -4.18
C SER A 6 -24.59 5.96 -2.85
N GLY A 7 -24.81 4.68 -2.51
CA GLY A 7 -24.34 4.03 -1.28
C GLY A 7 -22.85 3.67 -1.25
N ALA A 8 -22.03 4.20 -2.16
CA ALA A 8 -20.58 4.05 -2.13
C ALA A 8 -19.97 5.21 -1.33
N ALA A 9 -19.17 4.90 -0.31
CA ALA A 9 -18.41 5.91 0.40
C ALA A 9 -17.55 6.69 -0.60
N ASP A 10 -17.72 8.01 -0.61
CA ASP A 10 -16.91 8.91 -1.43
C ASP A 10 -15.41 8.71 -1.11
N ALA A 11 -14.58 8.70 -2.15
CA ALA A 11 -13.14 8.42 -2.02
C ALA A 11 -12.44 9.45 -1.13
N GLY A 12 -12.89 10.72 -1.16
CA GLY A 12 -12.41 11.76 -0.25
C GLY A 12 -12.76 11.45 1.20
N THR A 13 -14.00 11.04 1.45
CA THR A 13 -14.47 10.64 2.78
C THR A 13 -13.67 9.47 3.36
N VAL A 14 -13.39 8.44 2.53
CA VAL A 14 -12.58 7.28 2.95
C VAL A 14 -11.14 7.69 3.24
N THR A 15 -10.56 8.54 2.40
CA THR A 15 -9.19 9.04 2.55
C THR A 15 -9.03 9.81 3.86
N GLU A 16 -9.95 10.72 4.16
CA GLU A 16 -9.90 11.50 5.40
C GLU A 16 -10.10 10.63 6.64
N LEU A 17 -10.98 9.63 6.57
CA LEU A 17 -11.12 8.64 7.64
C LEU A 17 -9.82 7.85 7.85
N ALA A 18 -9.18 7.38 6.77
CA ALA A 18 -7.95 6.60 6.83
C ALA A 18 -6.81 7.38 7.47
N LYS A 19 -6.63 8.65 7.12
CA LYS A 19 -5.66 9.55 7.77
C LYS A 19 -5.96 9.72 9.26
N ARG A 20 -7.21 10.07 9.61
CA ARG A 20 -7.64 10.27 11.01
C ARG A 20 -7.49 9.02 11.89
N ARG A 21 -7.59 7.83 11.30
CA ARG A 21 -7.45 6.55 11.99
C ARG A 21 -6.03 6.00 11.98
N GLY A 22 -5.07 6.71 11.38
CA GLY A 22 -3.67 6.32 11.38
C GLY A 22 -3.35 5.14 10.45
N PHE A 23 -4.03 5.06 9.30
CA PHE A 23 -3.66 4.12 8.25
C PHE A 23 -2.44 4.62 7.47
N PHE A 24 -2.46 5.84 6.96
CA PHE A 24 -1.33 6.42 6.24
C PHE A 24 -1.29 7.95 6.34
N PHE A 25 -0.10 8.50 6.15
CA PHE A 25 0.19 9.93 6.15
C PHE A 25 1.21 10.26 5.03
N PRO A 26 1.23 11.48 4.49
CA PRO A 26 2.32 11.92 3.62
C PRO A 26 3.67 11.73 4.31
N ALA A 27 4.66 11.17 3.60
CA ALA A 27 5.98 10.98 4.19
C ALA A 27 6.65 12.33 4.45
N ASN A 28 7.43 12.41 5.54
CA ASN A 28 8.21 13.59 5.92
C ASN A 28 7.36 14.86 6.10
N GLU A 29 6.10 14.72 6.50
CA GLU A 29 5.14 15.83 6.65
C GLU A 29 5.67 16.95 7.57
N ALA A 30 6.34 16.60 8.67
CA ALA A 30 6.97 17.56 9.58
C ALA A 30 8.09 18.41 8.93
N TYR A 31 8.61 17.98 7.77
CA TYR A 31 9.68 18.63 7.02
C TYR A 31 9.18 19.21 5.67
N GLY A 32 7.87 19.38 5.50
CA GLY A 32 7.28 19.91 4.26
C GLY A 32 6.81 18.84 3.26
N GLY A 33 6.92 17.56 3.63
CA GLY A 33 6.42 16.45 2.84
C GLY A 33 7.35 16.02 1.71
N THR A 34 7.22 14.77 1.26
CA THR A 34 7.88 14.27 0.06
C THR A 34 6.84 13.68 -0.87
N SER A 35 6.59 14.38 -1.98
CA SER A 35 5.58 13.97 -2.97
C SER A 35 5.90 12.58 -3.51
N GLY A 36 4.86 11.75 -3.66
CA GLY A 36 4.99 10.37 -4.10
C GLY A 36 5.29 9.35 -2.99
N PHE A 37 5.55 9.79 -1.75
CA PHE A 37 5.85 8.90 -0.62
C PHE A 37 4.84 9.03 0.51
N TYR A 38 4.55 7.88 1.15
CA TYR A 38 3.63 7.79 2.29
C TYR A 38 4.24 6.95 3.40
N THR A 39 3.88 7.27 4.63
CA THR A 39 4.21 6.50 5.84
C THR A 39 2.96 5.80 6.36
N TYR A 40 3.02 4.48 6.52
CA TYR A 40 1.95 3.72 7.15
C TYR A 40 1.98 3.88 8.66
N GLY A 41 0.85 4.26 9.25
CA GLY A 41 0.68 4.26 10.71
C GLY A 41 0.44 2.86 11.26
N PRO A 42 0.19 2.71 12.58
CA PRO A 42 0.07 1.39 13.22
C PRO A 42 -0.95 0.46 12.54
N GLU A 43 -2.15 0.98 12.27
CA GLU A 43 -3.23 0.22 11.63
C GLU A 43 -2.94 -0.07 10.16
N GLY A 44 -2.34 0.88 9.45
CA GLY A 44 -1.96 0.68 8.05
C GLY A 44 -0.83 -0.34 7.88
N ALA A 45 0.15 -0.32 8.78
CA ALA A 45 1.23 -1.30 8.78
C ALA A 45 0.73 -2.70 9.12
N ALA A 46 -0.21 -2.82 10.08
CA ALA A 46 -0.88 -4.08 10.37
C ALA A 46 -1.69 -4.58 9.17
N LEU A 47 -2.49 -3.71 8.55
CA LEU A 47 -3.27 -4.04 7.35
C LEU A 47 -2.38 -4.49 6.19
N LYS A 48 -1.29 -3.77 5.90
CA LYS A 48 -0.31 -4.13 4.87
C LYS A 48 0.25 -5.54 5.10
N ARG A 49 0.70 -5.83 6.32
CA ARG A 49 1.23 -7.17 6.68
C ARG A 49 0.18 -8.27 6.53
N ASN A 50 -1.06 -8.00 6.95
CA ASN A 50 -2.15 -8.97 6.83
C ASN A 50 -2.47 -9.26 5.36
N LEU A 51 -2.47 -8.23 4.51
CA LEU A 51 -2.68 -8.39 3.07
C LEU A 51 -1.57 -9.20 2.41
N GLU A 52 -0.31 -8.90 2.72
CA GLU A 52 0.84 -9.66 2.22
C GLU A 52 0.80 -11.13 2.69
N ALA A 53 0.43 -11.38 3.94
CA ALA A 53 0.28 -12.74 4.47
C ALA A 53 -0.83 -13.52 3.76
N ALA A 54 -2.00 -12.89 3.53
CA ALA A 54 -3.09 -13.51 2.78
C ALA A 54 -2.71 -13.82 1.34
N TRP A 55 -1.93 -12.94 0.69
CA TRP A 55 -1.40 -13.18 -0.65
C TRP A 55 -0.42 -14.36 -0.66
N ARG A 56 0.53 -14.42 0.27
CA ARG A 56 1.48 -15.54 0.38
C ARG A 56 0.79 -16.87 0.64
N ASP A 57 -0.20 -16.91 1.53
CA ASP A 57 -1.00 -18.11 1.74
C ASP A 57 -1.65 -18.59 0.43
N ARG A 58 -2.28 -17.66 -0.30
CA ARG A 58 -2.99 -17.99 -1.53
C ARG A 58 -2.10 -18.51 -2.65
N PHE A 59 -0.93 -17.90 -2.86
CA PHE A 59 -0.10 -18.16 -4.03
C PHE A 59 1.13 -19.02 -3.71
N VAL A 60 1.87 -18.69 -2.66
CA VAL A 60 3.07 -19.46 -2.29
C VAL A 60 2.65 -20.80 -1.68
N THR A 61 1.77 -20.77 -0.67
CA THR A 61 1.43 -21.99 0.08
C THR A 61 0.43 -22.87 -0.67
N ARG A 62 -0.70 -22.31 -1.13
CA ARG A 62 -1.80 -23.10 -1.70
C ARG A 62 -1.61 -23.47 -3.17
N GLU A 63 -0.94 -22.63 -3.96
CA GLU A 63 -0.61 -22.95 -5.37
C GLU A 63 0.79 -23.55 -5.53
N GLY A 64 1.63 -23.49 -4.50
CA GLY A 64 2.95 -24.13 -4.50
C GLY A 64 4.02 -23.34 -5.28
N HIS A 65 3.85 -22.02 -5.43
CA HIS A 65 4.88 -21.18 -6.06
C HIS A 65 6.09 -20.99 -5.15
N MET A 66 7.28 -20.82 -5.75
CA MET A 66 8.52 -20.54 -5.00
C MET A 66 8.67 -19.04 -4.74
N GLU A 67 8.73 -18.65 -3.47
CA GLU A 67 9.02 -17.28 -3.05
C GLU A 67 10.54 -17.03 -3.05
N ILE A 68 10.97 -15.88 -3.60
CA ILE A 68 12.35 -15.39 -3.54
C ILE A 68 12.35 -13.95 -3.03
N ASP A 69 13.43 -13.55 -2.37
CA ASP A 69 13.66 -12.18 -1.91
C ASP A 69 14.99 -11.67 -2.46
N SER A 70 15.00 -10.45 -2.98
CA SER A 70 16.14 -9.84 -3.66
C SER A 70 16.40 -8.42 -3.15
N PRO A 71 17.65 -7.93 -3.19
CA PRO A 71 17.97 -6.56 -2.77
C PRO A 71 17.18 -5.51 -3.55
N THR A 72 16.83 -4.41 -2.87
CA THR A 72 16.22 -3.23 -3.53
C THR A 72 17.24 -2.46 -4.38
N VAL A 73 18.52 -2.48 -4.00
CA VAL A 73 19.59 -1.79 -4.73
C VAL A 73 20.27 -2.79 -5.66
N THR A 74 20.23 -2.49 -6.96
CA THR A 74 20.67 -3.38 -8.03
C THR A 74 21.64 -2.65 -8.97
N PRO A 75 22.68 -3.33 -9.54
CA PRO A 75 23.61 -2.70 -10.48
C PRO A 75 22.92 -2.14 -11.74
N GLU A 76 23.43 -1.02 -12.25
CA GLU A 76 22.91 -0.33 -13.44
C GLU A 76 22.73 -1.26 -14.65
N ALA A 77 23.71 -2.13 -14.91
CA ALA A 77 23.68 -3.07 -16.03
C ALA A 77 22.44 -3.98 -16.06
N VAL A 78 21.79 -4.24 -14.90
CA VAL A 78 20.54 -5.02 -14.86
C VAL A 78 19.38 -4.23 -15.46
N PHE A 79 19.29 -2.93 -15.17
CA PHE A 79 18.25 -2.06 -15.69
C PHE A 79 18.45 -1.76 -17.18
N GLU A 80 19.70 -1.58 -17.61
CA GLU A 80 20.03 -1.46 -19.05
C GLU A 80 19.60 -2.70 -19.85
N ALA A 81 19.86 -3.88 -19.31
CA ALA A 81 19.51 -5.14 -19.98
C ALA A 81 17.99 -5.43 -19.99
N SER A 82 17.23 -4.92 -19.00
CA SER A 82 15.78 -5.15 -18.92
C SER A 82 14.94 -4.24 -19.82
N GLY A 83 15.49 -3.11 -20.27
CA GLY A 83 14.81 -2.12 -21.11
C GLY A 83 14.24 -0.96 -20.32
#